data_AF-A0A1H7PJL1-F1
#
_entry.id   AF-A0A1H7PJL1-F1
#
_cell.length_a   1.000
_cell.length_b   1.000
_cell.length_c   1.000
_cell.angle_alpha   90.00
_cell.angle_beta   90.00
_cell.angle_gamma   90.00
#
_symmetry.space_group_name_H-M   'P 1'
#
loop_
_entity.id
_entity.type
_entity.pdbx_description
1 polymer ?
#
loop_
_entity_poly.entity_id
_entity_poly.type
_entity_poly.pdbx_seq_one_letter_code
_entity_poly.pdbx_strand_id
1 'polypeptide(L)'
;MTSIHDERQVVGISFPDYPDISLLTAETPRAGINWTSNGAKSSRRQYGPYSVREVWLETNIMMEEPFQEHTILSEAEIHFDDSSTMTVDLGAIEVHTPSLDSLPVERIDWTFNEGEWYEVTYSALEDITFESINSALYEQMEDRVGIQVNGVTAQQAEGLLIESGDTLTVRVEKSTSETPFEGSAYLNTEPALTVSTSEGTSYHVSLLNRYTHYPEHGMIDLYRLLNTGEEDRHDETS
;
A
#
# COMPACT_ATOMS: atom_id res chain seq x y z
N MET A 1 -12.63 9.80 9.47
CA MET A 1 -13.07 9.82 10.88
C MET A 1 -14.30 10.69 11.01
N THR A 2 -15.17 10.41 11.97
CA THR A 2 -16.38 11.22 12.20
C THR A 2 -16.56 11.52 13.69
N SER A 3 -17.50 12.42 14.00
CA SER A 3 -17.88 12.72 15.39
C SER A 3 -18.48 11.50 16.09
N ILE A 4 -18.36 11.41 17.42
CA ILE A 4 -19.09 10.41 18.23
C ILE A 4 -20.63 10.56 18.15
N HIS A 5 -21.14 11.66 17.60
CA HIS A 5 -22.57 11.85 17.35
C HIS A 5 -22.97 11.53 15.90
N ASP A 6 -22.00 11.18 15.05
CA ASP A 6 -22.29 10.76 13.70
C ASP A 6 -22.79 9.31 13.72
N GLU A 7 -24.07 9.16 13.42
CA GLU A 7 -24.79 7.88 13.36
C GLU A 7 -25.05 7.41 11.92
N ARG A 8 -24.65 8.21 10.90
CA ARG A 8 -24.81 7.85 9.48
C ARG A 8 -24.07 6.54 9.19
N GLN A 9 -24.59 5.69 8.32
CA GLN A 9 -23.95 4.43 7.94
C GLN A 9 -23.32 4.54 6.55
N VAL A 10 -22.11 4.02 6.38
CA VAL A 10 -21.50 3.94 5.05
C VAL A 10 -22.24 2.92 4.19
N VAL A 11 -22.82 3.37 3.07
CA VAL A 11 -23.55 2.55 2.11
C VAL A 11 -22.84 2.39 0.77
N GLY A 12 -21.78 3.17 0.54
CA GLY A 12 -20.98 3.06 -0.68
C GLY A 12 -19.69 3.86 -0.60
N ILE A 13 -18.73 3.47 -1.43
CA ILE A 13 -17.47 4.18 -1.67
C ILE A 13 -17.27 4.24 -3.19
N SER A 14 -16.93 5.42 -3.71
CA SER A 14 -16.63 5.63 -5.13
C SER A 14 -15.33 6.42 -5.30
N PHE A 15 -14.69 6.28 -6.46
CA PHE A 15 -13.51 7.03 -6.85
C PHE A 15 -13.90 7.98 -7.99
N PRO A 16 -14.00 9.30 -7.75
CA PRO A 16 -14.50 10.25 -8.76
C PRO A 16 -13.74 10.20 -10.10
N ASP A 17 -12.41 10.00 -10.04
CA ASP A 17 -11.55 9.90 -11.22
C ASP A 17 -11.63 8.53 -11.92
N TYR A 18 -12.22 7.54 -11.26
CA TYR A 18 -12.37 6.16 -11.76
C TYR A 18 -13.80 5.66 -11.52
N PRO A 19 -14.80 6.27 -12.17
CA PRO A 19 -16.22 6.00 -11.91
C PRO A 19 -16.65 4.57 -12.26
N ASP A 20 -15.86 3.86 -13.07
CA ASP A 20 -16.12 2.47 -13.47
C ASP A 20 -15.72 1.46 -12.38
N ILE A 21 -15.07 1.90 -11.30
CA ILE A 21 -14.77 1.05 -10.15
C ILE A 21 -16.05 0.85 -9.33
N SER A 22 -16.62 -0.35 -9.45
CA SER A 22 -17.72 -0.79 -8.61
C SER A 22 -17.22 -1.61 -7.42
N LEU A 23 -17.29 -1.03 -6.22
CA LEU A 23 -17.01 -1.73 -4.97
C LEU A 23 -18.28 -2.13 -4.23
N LEU A 24 -18.18 -3.29 -3.59
CA LEU A 24 -19.09 -3.77 -2.57
C LEU A 24 -18.60 -3.24 -1.22
N THR A 25 -19.47 -2.61 -0.43
CA THR A 25 -19.09 -1.93 0.83
C THR A 25 -19.86 -2.47 2.03
N ALA A 26 -19.19 -2.70 3.17
CA ALA A 26 -19.83 -3.09 4.42
C ALA A 26 -19.06 -2.61 5.67
N GLU A 27 -19.76 -2.17 6.72
CA GLU A 27 -19.12 -1.83 8.02
C GLU A 27 -18.91 -3.05 8.95
N THR A 28 -19.22 -4.26 8.50
CA THR A 28 -19.07 -5.50 9.28
C THR A 28 -18.49 -6.64 8.45
N PRO A 29 -17.44 -7.34 8.93
CA PRO A 29 -16.89 -8.50 8.23
C PRO A 29 -17.84 -9.71 8.36
N ARG A 30 -18.20 -10.34 7.24
CA ARG A 30 -18.81 -11.67 7.25
C ARG A 30 -18.26 -12.51 6.10
N ALA A 31 -17.65 -13.64 6.43
CA ALA A 31 -17.25 -14.64 5.45
C ALA A 31 -18.48 -15.16 4.68
N GLY A 32 -18.42 -15.12 3.35
CA GLY A 32 -19.44 -15.70 2.47
C GLY A 32 -20.77 -14.95 2.48
N ILE A 33 -20.78 -13.76 1.85
CA ILE A 33 -21.90 -13.10 1.16
C ILE A 33 -23.29 -13.67 1.52
N ASN A 34 -23.90 -13.09 2.57
CA ASN A 34 -25.35 -13.11 2.74
C ASN A 34 -25.79 -11.71 3.16
N TRP A 35 -26.21 -10.92 2.16
CA TRP A 35 -26.36 -9.46 2.16
C TRP A 35 -27.64 -8.96 2.85
N THR A 36 -28.24 -9.79 3.70
CA THR A 36 -29.48 -9.49 4.40
C THR A 36 -29.31 -9.76 5.89
N SER A 37 -28.62 -8.88 6.61
CA SER A 37 -28.82 -8.82 8.06
C SER A 37 -28.64 -7.41 8.60
N ASN A 38 -29.76 -6.69 8.67
CA ASN A 38 -29.98 -5.69 9.70
C ASN A 38 -29.67 -6.32 11.07
N GLY A 39 -28.61 -5.89 11.74
CA GLY A 39 -28.40 -6.20 13.16
C GLY A 39 -27.02 -6.68 13.61
N ALA A 40 -25.96 -6.58 12.80
CA ALA A 40 -24.61 -6.82 13.29
C ALA A 40 -24.03 -5.55 13.97
N LYS A 41 -23.37 -5.73 15.13
CA LYS A 41 -22.75 -4.63 15.89
C LYS A 41 -21.66 -3.95 15.04
N SER A 42 -21.76 -2.63 14.88
CA SER A 42 -20.79 -1.81 14.15
C SER A 42 -19.35 -2.04 14.65
N SER A 43 -18.36 -2.03 13.75
CA SER A 43 -16.91 -2.01 14.06
C SER A 43 -16.42 -0.73 14.77
N ARG A 44 -17.36 0.10 15.23
CA ARG A 44 -17.17 1.43 15.80
C ARG A 44 -16.32 1.40 17.07
N ARG A 45 -15.15 2.04 17.02
CA ARG A 45 -14.28 2.32 18.17
C ARG A 45 -14.33 3.81 18.48
N GLN A 46 -14.44 4.19 19.74
CA GLN A 46 -14.52 5.59 20.17
C GLN A 46 -13.19 6.04 20.78
N TYR A 47 -12.74 7.23 20.39
CA TYR A 47 -11.53 7.89 20.90
C TYR A 47 -11.83 9.37 21.15
N GLY A 48 -12.08 9.75 22.40
CA GLY A 48 -12.46 11.11 22.75
C GLY A 48 -13.73 11.57 22.01
N PRO A 49 -13.72 12.70 21.29
CA PRO A 49 -14.87 13.17 20.51
C PRO A 49 -15.00 12.47 19.15
N TYR A 50 -14.10 11.53 18.82
CA TYR A 50 -14.05 10.88 17.52
C TYR A 50 -14.53 9.43 17.55
N SER A 51 -15.12 9.04 16.43
CA SER A 51 -15.52 7.67 16.11
C SER A 51 -14.67 7.16 14.94
N VAL A 52 -14.02 6.01 15.15
CA VAL A 52 -13.28 5.26 14.13
C VAL A 52 -14.13 4.06 13.72
N ARG A 53 -14.28 3.86 12.41
CA ARG A 53 -15.09 2.80 11.82
C ARG A 53 -14.25 2.07 10.79
N GLU A 54 -14.36 0.76 10.77
CA GLU A 54 -13.71 -0.08 9.78
C GLU A 54 -14.72 -0.41 8.69
N VAL A 55 -14.37 -0.06 7.45
CA VAL A 55 -15.18 -0.28 6.26
C VAL A 55 -14.48 -1.31 5.39
N TRP A 56 -15.17 -2.39 5.09
CA TRP A 56 -14.72 -3.47 4.24
C TRP A 56 -15.13 -3.19 2.80
N LEU A 57 -14.18 -3.38 1.90
CA LEU A 57 -14.33 -3.19 0.46
C LEU A 57 -14.04 -4.50 -0.25
N GLU A 58 -14.92 -4.89 -1.17
CA GLU A 58 -14.72 -6.05 -2.05
C GLU A 58 -14.91 -5.60 -3.50
N THR A 59 -13.97 -5.97 -4.37
CA THR A 59 -14.10 -5.70 -5.81
C THR A 59 -15.13 -6.66 -6.39
N ASN A 60 -16.03 -6.14 -7.22
CA ASN A 60 -16.89 -7.01 -7.99
C ASN A 60 -16.05 -7.65 -9.11
N ILE A 61 -15.89 -8.98 -9.09
CA ILE A 61 -15.02 -9.78 -9.97
C ILE A 61 -15.43 -9.68 -11.46
N MET A 62 -16.53 -8.98 -11.77
CA MET A 62 -17.11 -8.80 -13.10
C MET A 62 -16.75 -7.44 -13.73
N MET A 63 -15.57 -6.88 -13.46
CA MET A 63 -15.13 -5.67 -14.18
C MET A 63 -14.85 -6.01 -15.64
N GLU A 64 -15.54 -5.33 -16.57
CA GLU A 64 -15.40 -5.58 -18.02
C GLU A 64 -14.08 -5.07 -18.58
N GLU A 65 -13.47 -4.04 -17.96
CA GLU A 65 -12.14 -3.56 -18.30
C GLU A 65 -11.19 -3.74 -17.11
N PRO A 66 -10.04 -4.43 -17.29
CA PRO A 66 -9.02 -4.47 -16.26
C PRO A 66 -8.46 -3.06 -16.05
N PHE A 67 -8.03 -2.77 -14.82
CA PHE A 67 -7.32 -1.52 -14.51
C PHE A 67 -6.19 -1.28 -15.51
N GLN A 68 -5.96 -0.02 -15.87
CA GLN A 68 -4.67 0.34 -16.44
C GLN A 68 -3.60 0.03 -15.38
N GLU A 69 -2.54 -0.65 -15.78
CA GLU A 69 -1.43 -0.98 -14.89
C GLU A 69 -0.92 0.31 -14.22
N HIS A 70 -0.67 0.26 -12.91
CA HIS A 70 -0.25 1.41 -12.09
C HIS A 70 -1.31 2.51 -11.89
N THR A 71 -2.60 2.17 -11.95
CA THR A 71 -3.67 3.11 -11.54
C THR A 71 -3.49 3.51 -10.06
N ILE A 72 -3.46 4.81 -9.78
CA ILE A 72 -3.36 5.35 -8.40
C ILE A 72 -4.70 5.92 -7.97
N LEU A 73 -5.23 5.42 -6.85
CA LEU A 73 -6.41 5.94 -6.17
C LEU A 73 -5.96 6.80 -4.97
N SER A 74 -6.16 8.11 -5.04
CA SER A 74 -5.75 9.06 -4.00
C SER A 74 -6.89 9.68 -3.21
N GLU A 75 -8.10 9.67 -3.77
CA GLU A 75 -9.30 10.25 -3.15
C GLU A 75 -10.48 9.29 -3.31
N ALA A 76 -11.34 9.22 -2.29
CA ALA A 76 -12.63 8.56 -2.37
C ALA A 76 -13.77 9.46 -1.89
N GLU A 77 -14.94 9.22 -2.45
CA GLU A 77 -16.20 9.74 -1.94
C GLU A 77 -16.93 8.63 -1.17
N ILE A 78 -17.20 8.90 0.11
CA ILE A 78 -18.00 8.03 0.99
C ILE A 78 -19.45 8.47 0.89
N HIS A 79 -20.34 7.51 0.61
CA HIS A 79 -21.79 7.71 0.54
C HIS A 79 -22.45 7.18 1.81
N PHE A 80 -23.34 7.98 2.39
CA PHE A 80 -24.09 7.63 3.60
C PHE A 80 -25.56 7.29 3.32
N ASP A 81 -26.17 6.56 4.26
CA ASP A 81 -27.59 6.15 4.22
C ASP A 81 -28.57 7.32 4.22
N ASP A 82 -28.16 8.48 4.72
CA ASP A 82 -28.93 9.74 4.65
C ASP A 82 -28.75 10.50 3.33
N SER A 83 -28.11 9.90 2.33
CA SER A 83 -27.76 10.48 1.03
C SER A 83 -26.72 11.61 1.08
N SER A 84 -26.10 11.89 2.23
CA SER A 84 -24.94 12.78 2.30
C SER A 84 -23.68 12.08 1.79
N THR A 85 -22.69 12.88 1.37
CA THR A 85 -21.37 12.38 0.96
C THR A 85 -20.25 13.03 1.75
N MET A 86 -19.08 12.38 1.77
CA MET A 86 -17.85 12.89 2.36
C MET A 86 -16.67 12.50 1.49
N THR A 87 -15.91 13.49 1.02
CA THR A 87 -14.62 13.27 0.38
C THR A 87 -13.55 12.95 1.41
N VAL A 88 -12.74 11.93 1.12
CA VAL A 88 -11.61 11.51 1.95
C VAL A 88 -10.35 11.36 1.12
N ASP A 89 -9.25 11.89 1.65
CA ASP A 89 -7.90 11.65 1.17
C ASP A 89 -7.47 10.24 1.61
N LEU A 90 -7.06 9.41 0.65
CA LEU A 90 -6.59 8.05 0.86
C LEU A 90 -5.05 7.94 0.90
N GLY A 91 -4.35 9.04 0.66
CA GLY A 91 -2.94 9.04 0.29
C GLY A 91 -2.77 8.52 -1.13
N ALA A 92 -2.22 7.32 -1.27
CA ALA A 92 -2.04 6.68 -2.57
C ALA A 92 -2.21 5.16 -2.47
N ILE A 93 -3.17 4.63 -3.21
CA ILE A 93 -3.39 3.19 -3.38
C ILE A 93 -3.11 2.84 -4.84
N GLU A 94 -2.01 2.11 -5.07
CA GLU A 94 -1.65 1.61 -6.40
C GLU A 94 -2.39 0.28 -6.68
N VAL A 95 -3.03 0.19 -7.84
CA VAL A 95 -3.71 -1.02 -8.30
C VAL A 95 -2.85 -1.74 -9.33
N HIS A 96 -2.57 -3.01 -9.04
CA HIS A 96 -1.79 -3.88 -9.92
C HIS A 96 -2.67 -4.96 -10.54
N THR A 97 -2.52 -5.14 -11.86
CA THR A 97 -3.03 -6.31 -12.57
C THR A 97 -1.91 -7.35 -12.67
N PRO A 98 -2.10 -8.60 -12.22
CA PRO A 98 -1.06 -9.61 -12.36
C PRO A 98 -0.82 -9.91 -13.84
N SER A 99 0.44 -9.76 -14.30
CA SER A 99 0.85 -10.32 -15.59
C SER A 99 1.05 -11.84 -15.45
N LEU A 100 0.62 -12.58 -16.48
CA LEU A 100 0.79 -14.04 -16.59
C LEU A 100 1.95 -14.41 -17.52
N ASP A 101 2.79 -13.45 -17.91
CA ASP A 101 3.89 -13.71 -18.84
C ASP A 101 4.97 -14.59 -18.20
N SER A 102 5.61 -15.42 -19.03
CA SER A 102 6.80 -16.16 -18.61
C SER A 102 7.93 -15.17 -18.32
N LEU A 103 8.38 -15.15 -17.07
CA LEU A 103 9.48 -14.29 -16.64
C LEU A 103 10.84 -14.92 -16.99
N PRO A 104 11.88 -14.13 -17.29
CA PRO A 104 13.24 -14.62 -17.54
C PRO A 104 13.97 -15.04 -16.25
N VAL A 105 13.25 -15.11 -15.13
CA VAL A 105 13.74 -15.45 -13.81
C VAL A 105 12.77 -16.40 -13.11
N GLU A 106 13.32 -17.27 -12.26
CA GLU A 106 12.55 -18.13 -11.36
C GLU A 106 12.89 -17.79 -9.91
N ARG A 107 11.87 -17.56 -9.07
CA ARG A 107 12.10 -17.35 -7.64
C ARG A 107 12.52 -18.66 -6.98
N ILE A 108 13.70 -18.67 -6.34
CA ILE A 108 14.26 -19.86 -5.70
C ILE A 108 14.31 -19.77 -4.17
N ASP A 109 14.35 -18.57 -3.60
CA ASP A 109 14.37 -18.39 -2.15
C ASP A 109 13.73 -17.06 -1.72
N TRP A 110 13.31 -17.00 -0.46
CA TRP A 110 12.86 -15.78 0.20
C TRP A 110 13.10 -15.88 1.71
N THR A 111 13.54 -14.78 2.30
CA THR A 111 13.75 -14.68 3.75
C THR A 111 13.39 -13.28 4.21
N PHE A 112 12.99 -13.14 5.47
CA PHE A 112 12.57 -11.86 6.02
C PHE A 112 12.77 -11.79 7.53
N ASN A 113 12.93 -10.57 8.01
CA ASN A 113 12.72 -10.20 9.39
C ASN A 113 11.52 -9.25 9.46
N GLU A 114 10.49 -9.67 10.21
CA GLU A 114 9.23 -8.95 10.29
C GLU A 114 9.46 -7.49 10.73
N GLY A 115 9.06 -6.55 9.87
CA GLY A 115 9.16 -5.12 10.13
C GLY A 115 10.53 -4.48 9.92
N GLU A 116 11.58 -5.25 9.61
CA GLU A 116 12.93 -4.71 9.36
C GLU A 116 13.35 -4.84 7.90
N TRP A 117 13.35 -6.05 7.34
CA TRP A 117 13.81 -6.29 5.98
C TRP A 117 13.22 -7.55 5.38
N TYR A 118 13.15 -7.61 4.06
CA TYR A 118 12.91 -8.85 3.33
C TYR A 118 13.90 -8.98 2.17
N GLU A 119 14.16 -10.21 1.78
CA GLU A 119 15.09 -10.56 0.72
C GLU A 119 14.47 -11.66 -0.13
N VAL A 120 14.56 -11.51 -1.45
CA VAL A 120 14.08 -12.48 -2.43
C VAL A 120 15.22 -12.81 -3.36
N THR A 121 15.43 -14.09 -3.61
CA THR A 121 16.45 -14.56 -4.54
C THR A 121 15.81 -15.27 -5.73
N TYR A 122 16.24 -14.85 -6.92
CA TYR A 122 15.84 -15.39 -8.20
C TYR A 122 17.02 -16.07 -8.86
N SER A 123 16.77 -17.17 -9.59
CA SER A 123 17.68 -17.73 -10.56
C SER A 123 17.36 -17.16 -11.94
N ALA A 124 18.37 -16.69 -12.66
CA ALA A 124 18.22 -16.22 -14.03
C ALA A 124 18.10 -17.42 -14.98
N LEU A 125 17.01 -17.50 -15.74
CA LEU A 125 16.78 -18.58 -16.71
C LEU A 125 17.54 -18.33 -18.03
N GLU A 126 17.87 -17.08 -18.29
CA GLU A 126 18.67 -16.58 -19.41
C GLU A 126 19.48 -15.36 -18.96
N ASP A 127 20.35 -14.84 -19.82
CA ASP A 127 21.11 -13.63 -19.50
C ASP A 127 20.17 -12.41 -19.41
N ILE A 128 20.21 -11.72 -18.26
CA ILE A 128 19.39 -10.54 -17.99
C ILE A 128 20.24 -9.37 -17.53
N THR A 129 19.78 -8.17 -17.83
CA THR A 129 20.34 -6.92 -17.30
C THR A 129 19.32 -6.31 -16.34
N PHE A 130 19.75 -5.99 -15.13
CA PHE A 130 18.94 -5.20 -14.21
C PHE A 130 18.88 -3.75 -14.69
N GLU A 131 17.67 -3.21 -14.87
CA GLU A 131 17.47 -1.86 -15.38
C GLU A 131 17.11 -0.89 -14.26
N SER A 132 16.14 -1.24 -13.42
CA SER A 132 15.60 -0.34 -12.40
C SER A 132 14.68 -1.06 -11.42
N ILE A 133 14.36 -0.36 -10.32
CA ILE A 133 13.17 -0.66 -9.51
C ILE A 133 12.04 0.26 -9.95
N ASN A 134 10.89 -0.31 -10.27
CA ASN A 134 9.66 0.40 -10.50
C ASN A 134 8.72 0.24 -9.31
N SER A 135 8.28 1.37 -8.76
CA SER A 135 7.03 1.47 -8.01
C SER A 135 6.47 2.86 -8.28
N ALA A 136 5.17 2.98 -8.55
CA ALA A 136 4.57 4.29 -8.76
C ALA A 136 4.66 5.17 -7.50
N LEU A 137 4.95 4.55 -6.35
CA LEU A 137 5.13 5.21 -5.06
C LEU A 137 6.60 5.27 -4.63
N TYR A 138 7.56 4.84 -5.47
CA TYR A 138 8.98 4.75 -5.06
C TYR A 138 9.55 6.10 -4.59
N GLU A 139 9.26 7.20 -5.29
CA GLU A 139 9.71 8.55 -4.87
C GLU A 139 9.16 8.95 -3.49
N GLN A 140 7.96 8.50 -3.13
CA GLN A 140 7.35 8.76 -1.82
C GLN A 140 7.93 7.87 -0.72
N MET A 141 8.74 6.88 -1.11
CA MET A 141 9.27 5.82 -0.27
C MET A 141 10.79 5.85 -0.16
N GLU A 142 11.50 6.60 -1.02
CA GLU A 142 12.95 6.55 -1.13
C GLU A 142 13.66 6.83 0.21
N ASP A 143 13.12 7.77 1.00
CA ASP A 143 13.65 8.09 2.33
C ASP A 143 13.30 7.04 3.42
N ARG A 144 12.35 6.16 3.13
CA ARG A 144 11.74 5.20 4.07
C ARG A 144 12.16 3.76 3.83
N VAL A 145 12.63 3.45 2.63
CA VAL A 145 12.95 2.09 2.22
C VAL A 145 14.24 2.08 1.40
N GLY A 146 15.26 1.40 1.93
CA GLY A 146 16.47 1.10 1.19
C GLY A 146 16.26 -0.15 0.33
N ILE A 147 16.61 -0.09 -0.95
CA ILE A 147 16.60 -1.26 -1.83
C ILE A 147 18.02 -1.56 -2.31
N GLN A 148 18.42 -2.81 -2.12
CA GLN A 148 19.68 -3.35 -2.57
C GLN A 148 19.46 -4.46 -3.59
N VAL A 149 20.31 -4.49 -4.60
CA VAL A 149 20.35 -5.52 -5.64
C VAL A 149 21.75 -6.09 -5.65
N ASN A 150 21.87 -7.40 -5.42
CA ASN A 150 23.16 -8.11 -5.26
C ASN A 150 24.12 -7.42 -4.27
N GLY A 151 23.59 -6.82 -3.20
CA GLY A 151 24.35 -6.19 -2.12
C GLY A 151 24.85 -4.76 -2.40
N VAL A 152 24.51 -4.16 -3.53
CA VAL A 152 24.72 -2.72 -3.82
C VAL A 152 23.39 -1.99 -3.88
N THR A 153 23.37 -0.65 -3.82
CA THR A 153 22.10 0.09 -3.92
C THR A 153 21.46 -0.13 -5.29
N ALA A 154 20.12 -0.03 -5.38
CA ALA A 154 19.41 -0.20 -6.65
C ALA A 154 19.99 0.69 -7.78
N GLN A 155 20.29 1.96 -7.50
CA GLN A 155 20.89 2.86 -8.49
C GLN A 155 22.30 2.42 -8.94
N GLN A 156 23.06 1.76 -8.06
CA GLN A 156 24.40 1.24 -8.40
C GLN A 156 24.34 -0.06 -9.19
N ALA A 157 23.24 -0.81 -9.06
CA ALA A 157 23.03 -2.05 -9.78
C ALA A 157 22.52 -1.82 -11.22
N GLU A 158 22.09 -0.62 -11.59
CA GLU A 158 21.62 -0.33 -12.96
C GLU A 158 22.66 -0.74 -14.00
N GLY A 159 22.25 -1.57 -14.97
CA GLY A 159 23.12 -2.15 -15.98
C GLY A 159 23.87 -3.41 -15.53
N LEU A 160 23.62 -3.94 -14.33
CA LEU A 160 24.21 -5.18 -13.85
C LEU A 160 23.72 -6.35 -14.70
N LEU A 161 24.65 -7.01 -15.39
CA LEU A 161 24.42 -8.26 -16.09
C LEU A 161 24.40 -9.42 -15.09
N ILE A 162 23.36 -10.24 -15.15
CA ILE A 162 23.25 -11.53 -14.47
C ILE A 162 23.21 -12.62 -15.55
N GLU A 163 24.21 -13.50 -15.55
CA GLU A 163 24.30 -14.58 -16.53
C GLU A 163 23.29 -15.70 -16.23
N SER A 164 22.90 -16.47 -17.25
CA SER A 164 22.02 -17.62 -17.08
C SER A 164 22.57 -18.61 -16.04
N GLY A 165 21.73 -18.98 -15.07
CA GLY A 165 22.07 -19.84 -13.94
C GLY A 165 22.59 -19.11 -12.71
N ASP A 166 22.98 -17.83 -12.81
CA ASP A 166 23.35 -17.01 -11.67
C ASP A 166 22.12 -16.52 -10.90
N THR A 167 22.39 -15.85 -9.78
CA THR A 167 21.37 -15.35 -8.86
C THR A 167 21.24 -13.83 -8.89
N LEU A 168 19.99 -13.38 -8.92
CA LEU A 168 19.58 -12.01 -8.63
C LEU A 168 18.95 -11.99 -7.24
N THR A 169 19.59 -11.32 -6.29
CA THR A 169 19.09 -11.12 -4.93
C THR A 169 18.65 -9.67 -4.77
N VAL A 170 17.41 -9.50 -4.33
CA VAL A 170 16.84 -8.18 -4.03
C VAL A 170 16.50 -8.14 -2.56
N ARG A 171 17.03 -7.13 -1.87
CA ARG A 171 16.82 -6.90 -0.45
C ARG A 171 16.20 -5.53 -0.26
N VAL A 172 15.16 -5.49 0.56
CA VAL A 172 14.44 -4.27 0.88
C VAL A 172 14.46 -4.10 2.38
N GLU A 173 15.01 -2.98 2.84
CA GLU A 173 15.23 -2.67 4.25
C GLU A 173 14.47 -1.41 4.65
N LYS A 174 13.92 -1.43 5.86
CA LYS A 174 13.32 -0.26 6.49
C LYS A 174 14.40 0.79 6.78
N SER A 175 14.18 2.01 6.30
CA SER A 175 14.85 3.19 6.83
C SER A 175 14.10 3.65 8.08
N THR A 176 14.82 3.98 9.14
CA THR A 176 14.22 4.50 10.38
C THR A 176 13.70 5.91 10.13
N SER A 177 12.40 6.13 10.29
CA SER A 177 11.81 7.48 10.22
C SER A 177 12.24 8.35 11.40
N GLU A 178 12.54 9.62 11.15
CA GLU A 178 12.98 10.56 12.20
C GLU A 178 11.80 11.17 12.98
N THR A 179 10.57 11.12 12.46
CA THR A 179 9.41 11.75 13.10
C THR A 179 8.23 10.80 13.42
N PRO A 180 7.47 11.07 14.50
CA PRO A 180 6.28 10.29 14.85
C PRO A 180 5.19 10.26 13.77
N PHE A 181 5.07 11.32 12.96
CA PHE A 181 4.09 11.37 11.86
C PHE A 181 4.48 10.44 10.71
N GLU A 182 5.78 10.37 10.38
CA GLU A 182 6.30 9.43 9.38
C GLU A 182 6.18 7.98 9.83
N GLY A 183 6.42 7.70 11.12
CA GLY A 183 6.21 6.38 11.73
C GLY A 183 4.74 5.94 11.81
N SER A 184 3.80 6.88 11.63
CA SER A 184 2.34 6.62 11.71
C SER A 184 1.67 6.34 10.36
N ALA A 185 2.38 6.53 9.24
CA ALA A 185 1.83 6.21 7.93
C ALA A 185 1.76 4.68 7.77
N TYR A 186 0.64 4.17 7.26
CA TYR A 186 0.62 2.81 6.75
C TYR A 186 1.26 2.80 5.37
N LEU A 187 2.21 1.91 5.16
CA LEU A 187 2.86 1.75 3.86
C LEU A 187 2.84 0.27 3.50
N ASN A 188 2.20 -0.05 2.39
CA ASN A 188 2.15 -1.39 1.84
C ASN A 188 2.48 -1.32 0.35
N THR A 189 3.69 -1.72 -0.01
CA THR A 189 4.17 -1.66 -1.39
C THR A 189 4.66 -3.01 -1.87
N GLU A 190 4.61 -3.19 -3.17
CA GLU A 190 5.17 -4.34 -3.88
C GLU A 190 6.08 -3.78 -4.99
N PRO A 191 7.35 -3.46 -4.68
CA PRO A 191 8.26 -2.97 -5.70
C PRO A 191 8.41 -4.03 -6.79
N ALA A 192 8.49 -3.59 -8.04
CA ALA A 192 8.76 -4.45 -9.18
C ALA A 192 10.17 -4.17 -9.70
N LEU A 193 10.87 -5.21 -10.14
CA LEU A 193 12.12 -5.07 -10.87
C LEU A 193 11.81 -4.89 -12.34
N THR A 194 12.55 -4.02 -13.01
CA THR A 194 12.66 -4.06 -14.47
C THR A 194 13.95 -4.77 -14.84
N VAL A 195 13.83 -5.82 -15.63
CA VAL A 195 14.97 -6.53 -16.21
C VAL A 195 14.80 -6.61 -17.72
N SER A 196 15.91 -6.57 -18.45
CA SER A 196 15.92 -6.76 -19.91
C SER A 196 16.70 -8.01 -20.29
N THR A 197 16.27 -8.72 -21.33
CA THR A 197 17.05 -9.83 -21.89
C THR A 197 18.03 -9.33 -22.95
N SER A 198 18.98 -10.16 -23.35
CA SER A 198 19.93 -9.84 -24.43
C SER A 198 19.27 -9.49 -25.78
N GLU A 199 18.02 -9.90 -25.99
CA GLU A 199 17.21 -9.55 -27.17
C GLU A 199 16.57 -8.15 -27.08
N GLY A 200 16.69 -7.48 -25.92
CA GLY A 200 16.11 -6.17 -25.66
C GLY A 200 14.66 -6.18 -25.17
N THR A 201 14.13 -7.35 -24.81
CA THR A 201 12.78 -7.47 -24.24
C THR A 201 12.83 -7.13 -22.75
N SER A 202 12.00 -6.18 -22.32
CA SER A 202 11.87 -5.79 -20.91
C SER A 202 10.76 -6.55 -20.20
N TYR A 203 11.01 -6.93 -18.95
CA TYR A 203 10.09 -7.65 -18.08
C TYR A 203 9.95 -6.95 -16.75
N HIS A 204 8.74 -6.97 -16.19
CA HIS A 204 8.46 -6.52 -14.83
C HIS A 204 8.32 -7.73 -13.91
N VAL A 205 9.25 -7.86 -12.97
CA VAL A 205 9.28 -8.96 -12.01
C VAL A 205 8.77 -8.45 -10.67
N SER A 206 7.58 -8.87 -10.27
CA SER A 206 7.08 -8.61 -8.91
C SER A 206 7.97 -9.33 -7.89
N LEU A 207 8.26 -8.63 -6.78
CA LEU A 207 8.96 -9.20 -5.63
C LEU A 207 8.12 -10.25 -4.87
N LEU A 208 6.83 -10.41 -5.21
CA LEU A 208 5.84 -11.35 -4.66
C LEU A 208 5.63 -11.28 -3.13
N ASN A 209 6.43 -10.46 -2.44
CA ASN A 209 6.32 -10.19 -1.03
C ASN A 209 6.20 -8.69 -0.84
N ARG A 210 5.23 -8.30 -0.03
CA ARG A 210 4.91 -6.90 0.18
C ARG A 210 5.72 -6.36 1.33
N TYR A 211 6.36 -5.22 1.13
CA TYR A 211 6.83 -4.44 2.25
C TYR A 211 5.62 -3.87 2.96
N THR A 212 5.37 -4.27 4.20
CA THR A 212 4.33 -3.66 5.03
C THR A 212 4.97 -2.98 6.23
N HIS A 213 4.96 -1.66 6.26
CA HIS A 213 5.19 -0.88 7.47
C HIS A 213 3.85 -0.58 8.12
N TYR A 214 3.66 -1.15 9.31
CA TYR A 214 2.53 -0.83 10.15
C TYR A 214 2.82 0.45 10.94
N PRO A 215 1.81 1.30 11.15
CA PRO A 215 1.93 2.45 12.02
C PRO A 215 2.50 2.04 13.38
N GLU A 216 3.62 2.64 13.78
CA GLU A 216 4.24 2.41 15.10
C GLU A 216 3.40 3.02 16.23
N HIS A 217 2.55 3.97 15.86
CA HIS A 217 1.70 4.73 16.76
C HIS A 217 0.24 4.44 16.45
N GLY A 218 -0.50 4.09 17.50
CA GLY A 218 -1.94 3.91 17.39
C GLY A 218 -2.65 5.26 17.32
N MET A 219 -3.95 5.21 17.02
CA MET A 219 -4.82 6.40 17.01
C MET A 219 -4.75 7.25 18.29
N ILE A 220 -4.55 6.62 19.45
CA ILE A 220 -4.43 7.33 20.72
C ILE A 220 -3.13 8.14 20.82
N ASP A 221 -2.06 7.66 20.20
CA ASP A 221 -0.75 8.31 20.21
C ASP A 221 -0.76 9.52 19.27
N LEU A 222 -1.36 9.37 18.09
CA LEU A 222 -1.64 10.49 17.17
C LEU A 222 -2.56 11.54 17.82
N TYR A 223 -3.64 11.12 18.47
CA TYR A 223 -4.54 12.02 19.18
C TYR A 223 -3.81 12.79 20.29
N ARG A 224 -2.95 12.12 21.07
CA ARG A 224 -2.15 12.80 22.10
C ARG A 224 -1.21 13.81 21.46
N LEU A 225 -0.46 13.41 20.44
CA LEU A 225 0.50 14.26 19.73
C LEU A 225 -0.15 15.55 19.21
N LEU A 226 -1.32 15.44 18.59
CA LEU A 226 -2.07 16.58 18.05
C LEU A 226 -2.59 17.53 19.14
N ASN A 227 -2.91 17.02 20.33
CA ASN A 227 -3.44 17.83 21.43
C ASN A 227 -2.37 18.34 22.41
N THR A 228 -1.19 17.71 22.49
CA THR A 228 -0.07 18.22 23.29
C THR A 228 0.68 19.35 22.58
N GLY A 229 0.54 19.49 21.25
CA GLY A 229 1.13 20.59 20.49
C GLY A 229 0.41 21.94 20.62
N GLU A 230 -0.75 22.00 21.29
CA GLU A 230 -1.48 23.25 21.57
C GLU A 230 -1.07 23.91 22.89
N GLU A 231 -0.50 23.17 23.86
CA GLU A 231 -0.11 23.75 25.16
C GLU A 231 1.14 24.65 25.06
N ASP A 232 2.06 24.40 24.13
CA ASP A 232 3.30 25.18 23.99
C ASP A 232 3.13 26.51 23.21
N ARG A 233 1.97 26.80 22.62
CA ARG A 233 1.74 28.07 21.89
C ARG A 233 1.09 29.17 22.72
N HIS A 234 0.71 28.89 23.96
CA HIS A 234 0.05 29.87 24.82
C HIS A 234 0.97 30.62 25.80
N ASP A 235 2.26 30.25 25.88
CA ASP A 235 3.21 30.88 26.81
C ASP A 235 4.12 31.97 26.20
N GLU A 236 4.00 32.31 24.92
CA GLU A 236 4.79 33.40 24.30
C GLU A 236 4.07 34.77 24.19
N THR A 237 2.93 34.94 24.84
CA THR A 237 2.36 36.28 25.06
C THR A 237 1.76 36.42 26.46
N SER A 238 2.60 36.73 27.44
CA SER A 238 2.20 37.35 28.71
C SER A 238 3.33 38.22 29.25
#